data_AF-A0A836VCN9-F1
#
_entry.id   AF-A0A836VCN9-F1
#
_cell.length_a   1.000
_cell.length_b   1.000
_cell.length_c   1.000
_cell.angle_alpha   90.00
_cell.angle_beta   90.00
_cell.angle_gamma   90.00
#
_symmetry.space_group_name_H-M   'P 1'
#
loop_
_entity.id
_entity.type
_entity.pdbx_description
1 polymer ?
#
loop_
_entity_poly.entity_id
_entity_poly.type
_entity_poly.pdbx_seq_one_letter_code
_entity_poly.pdbx_strand_id
1 'polypeptide(L)'
;DSDMANMPDFSSLTVLPWSRNISWVAGNIEVEGEPFAYCPRTILQRQLERARGMGFLFNVGVEAEFMLLVRDEAGKYVPSDPLDTLEKPCYDLLTLNRNLDFMTLLIRYMQELGWDPYANDHEDANCQFEINWRYAEALRTADRHTFFRWMVKVLAEERSLLATFMPKPFDNLTGSGAHYHMSLWDTAGESNLFLDEADESGLSKMAYHFMGGILDHARGLSAVAAPLVNSYKRLVRGAPRSGASWAPVYVTYGGSNRTQMVRIPGAGRIENRCIDGAANPYLACAVMLAAGLDGIEKETDPGLRNEDNLYEVPERELRQRNIHFLPSTLREACDWLEGDEVLREALGAEYADYYIDCKREEWRDYHQSVTDWERDRYLPIY
;
A
#
# COMPACT_ATOMS: atom_id res chain seq x y z
N ASP A 1 -12.24 -15.90 -25.84
CA ASP A 1 -12.03 -16.93 -24.81
C ASP A 1 -10.88 -17.80 -25.28
N SER A 2 -9.69 -17.20 -25.32
CA SER A 2 -8.46 -17.90 -25.72
C SER A 2 -7.87 -18.53 -24.47
N ASP A 3 -7.31 -19.74 -24.59
CA ASP A 3 -6.65 -20.41 -23.49
C ASP A 3 -5.47 -19.57 -22.97
N MET A 4 -5.34 -19.48 -21.66
CA MET A 4 -4.29 -18.75 -20.96
C MET A 4 -3.30 -19.73 -20.33
N ALA A 5 -2.00 -19.46 -20.47
CA ALA A 5 -0.93 -20.23 -19.83
C ALA A 5 -0.26 -19.40 -18.74
N ASN A 6 -0.01 -20.00 -17.57
CA ASN A 6 0.82 -19.39 -16.53
C ASN A 6 2.27 -19.85 -16.71
N MET A 7 3.14 -18.94 -17.11
CA MET A 7 4.55 -19.20 -17.36
C MET A 7 5.36 -18.97 -16.07
N PRO A 8 5.89 -20.04 -15.44
CA PRO A 8 6.55 -19.93 -14.15
C PRO A 8 7.91 -19.24 -14.26
N ASP A 9 8.14 -18.26 -13.38
CA ASP A 9 9.44 -17.61 -13.19
C ASP A 9 10.15 -18.24 -11.99
N PHE A 10 11.03 -19.20 -12.25
CA PHE A 10 11.75 -19.95 -11.21
C PHE A 10 12.71 -19.09 -10.37
N SER A 11 12.99 -17.84 -10.76
CA SER A 11 13.72 -16.90 -9.90
C SER A 11 12.92 -16.46 -8.66
N SER A 12 11.59 -16.67 -8.69
CA SER A 12 10.66 -16.41 -7.59
C SER A 12 10.36 -17.65 -6.73
N LEU A 13 10.99 -18.80 -7.02
CA LEU A 13 10.69 -20.06 -6.34
C LEU A 13 10.87 -19.93 -4.82
N THR A 14 9.81 -20.26 -4.10
CA THR A 14 9.74 -20.18 -2.64
C THR A 14 9.25 -21.52 -2.10
N VAL A 15 10.13 -22.29 -1.45
CA VAL A 15 9.74 -23.52 -0.74
C VAL A 15 9.02 -23.12 0.54
N LEU A 16 7.80 -23.63 0.76
CA LEU A 16 7.00 -23.24 1.92
C LEU A 16 7.66 -23.70 3.23
N PRO A 17 7.95 -22.80 4.18
CA PRO A 17 8.58 -23.19 5.44
C PRO A 17 7.75 -24.16 6.31
N TRP A 18 6.43 -24.07 6.22
CA TRP A 18 5.48 -24.94 6.96
C TRP A 18 5.10 -26.23 6.21
N SER A 19 5.41 -26.35 4.90
CA SER A 19 5.10 -27.54 4.10
C SER A 19 6.13 -27.77 2.99
N ARG A 20 7.22 -28.47 3.34
CA ARG A 20 8.44 -28.58 2.51
C ARG A 20 8.28 -29.33 1.20
N ASN A 21 7.18 -30.05 1.03
CA ASN A 21 6.85 -30.74 -0.21
C ASN A 21 6.10 -29.84 -1.21
N ILE A 22 5.90 -28.56 -0.88
CA ILE A 22 5.21 -27.59 -1.73
C ILE A 22 6.17 -26.43 -2.01
N SER A 23 6.12 -25.91 -3.24
CA SER A 23 6.79 -24.69 -3.65
C SER A 23 5.79 -23.74 -4.30
N TRP A 24 5.94 -22.45 -4.03
CA TRP A 24 5.27 -21.37 -4.71
C TRP A 24 6.19 -20.80 -5.80
N VAL A 25 5.65 -20.57 -6.99
CA VAL A 25 6.37 -19.92 -8.10
C VAL A 25 5.45 -18.89 -8.71
N ALA A 26 5.85 -17.62 -8.69
CA ALA A 26 5.15 -16.57 -9.42
C ALA A 26 5.31 -16.81 -10.92
N GLY A 27 4.32 -16.40 -11.70
CA GLY A 27 4.36 -16.55 -13.15
C GLY A 27 3.67 -15.41 -13.87
N ASN A 28 3.91 -15.37 -15.16
CA ASN A 28 3.35 -14.39 -16.08
C ASN A 28 2.32 -15.09 -16.97
N ILE A 29 1.21 -14.41 -17.24
CA ILE A 29 0.18 -14.97 -18.11
C ILE A 29 0.57 -14.73 -19.56
N GLU A 30 0.46 -15.77 -20.38
CA GLU A 30 0.58 -15.71 -21.84
C GLU A 30 -0.72 -16.16 -22.50
N VAL A 31 -1.03 -15.54 -23.65
CA VAL A 31 -2.16 -15.91 -24.51
C VAL A 31 -1.61 -16.10 -25.91
N GLU A 32 -1.85 -17.28 -26.50
CA GLU A 32 -1.36 -17.62 -27.86
C GLU A 32 0.17 -17.47 -28.03
N GLY A 33 0.92 -17.66 -26.93
CA GLY A 33 2.39 -17.55 -26.90
C GLY A 33 2.93 -16.14 -26.69
N GLU A 34 2.05 -15.15 -26.47
CA GLU A 34 2.45 -13.75 -26.25
C GLU A 34 2.12 -13.29 -24.82
N PRO A 35 2.95 -12.42 -24.20
CA PRO A 35 2.69 -11.89 -22.87
C PRO A 35 1.33 -11.16 -22.79
N PHE A 36 0.48 -11.62 -21.89
CA PHE A 36 -0.86 -11.06 -21.73
C PHE A 36 -0.79 -9.64 -21.16
N ALA A 37 -1.38 -8.68 -21.88
CA ALA A 37 -1.33 -7.27 -21.51
C ALA A 37 -1.99 -6.95 -20.16
N TYR A 38 -2.92 -7.78 -19.69
CA TYR A 38 -3.66 -7.54 -18.44
C TYR A 38 -3.01 -8.25 -17.24
N CYS A 39 -1.86 -8.90 -17.43
CA CYS A 39 -1.11 -9.52 -16.35
C CYS A 39 -0.39 -8.44 -15.51
N PRO A 40 -0.73 -8.22 -14.23
CA PRO A 40 -0.11 -7.18 -13.40
C PRO A 40 1.41 -7.33 -13.27
N ARG A 41 1.89 -8.58 -13.20
CA ARG A 41 3.33 -8.88 -13.11
C ARG A 41 4.07 -8.44 -14.38
N THR A 42 3.49 -8.71 -15.56
CA THR A 42 4.02 -8.25 -16.85
C THR A 42 3.97 -6.73 -16.97
N ILE A 43 2.90 -6.08 -16.51
CA ILE A 43 2.78 -4.62 -16.49
C ILE A 43 3.94 -3.99 -15.68
N LEU A 44 4.22 -4.50 -14.48
CA LEU A 44 5.34 -4.03 -13.67
C LEU A 44 6.70 -4.27 -14.35
N GLN A 45 6.90 -5.45 -14.96
CA GLN A 45 8.16 -5.77 -15.66
C GLN A 45 8.46 -4.76 -16.78
N ARG A 46 7.46 -4.36 -17.56
CA ARG A 46 7.63 -3.34 -18.61
C ARG A 46 8.08 -1.99 -18.04
N GLN A 47 7.51 -1.57 -16.90
CA GLN A 47 7.95 -0.33 -16.23
C GLN A 47 9.37 -0.44 -15.68
N LEU A 48 9.76 -1.60 -15.14
CA LEU A 48 11.12 -1.85 -14.67
C LEU A 48 12.13 -1.88 -15.83
N GLU A 49 11.75 -2.42 -16.98
CA GLU A 49 12.58 -2.38 -18.20
C GLU A 49 12.79 -0.94 -18.68
N ARG A 50 11.73 -0.10 -18.68
CA ARG A 50 11.85 1.34 -18.95
C ARG A 50 12.83 2.01 -18.00
N ALA A 51 12.67 1.81 -16.68
CA ALA A 51 13.56 2.38 -15.67
C ALA A 51 15.03 1.94 -15.88
N ARG A 52 15.26 0.66 -16.18
CA ARG A 52 16.59 0.13 -16.49
C ARG A 52 17.19 0.76 -17.74
N GLY A 53 16.39 1.01 -18.77
CA GLY A 53 16.79 1.74 -19.97
C GLY A 53 17.22 3.19 -19.70
N MET A 54 16.71 3.78 -18.62
CA MET A 54 17.11 5.11 -18.11
C MET A 54 18.31 5.06 -17.16
N GLY A 55 18.83 3.86 -16.85
CA GLY A 55 19.96 3.67 -15.93
C GLY A 55 19.57 3.46 -14.47
N PHE A 56 18.31 3.09 -14.19
CA PHE A 56 17.80 2.97 -12.82
C PHE A 56 17.35 1.55 -12.45
N LEU A 57 17.62 1.14 -11.21
CA LEU A 57 16.93 0.06 -10.51
C LEU A 57 15.96 0.65 -9.51
N PHE A 58 14.75 0.10 -9.44
CA PHE A 58 13.72 0.55 -8.50
C PHE A 58 13.57 -0.42 -7.33
N ASN A 59 13.97 0.05 -6.15
CA ASN A 59 13.87 -0.70 -4.90
C ASN A 59 12.68 -0.24 -4.07
N VAL A 60 11.91 -1.21 -3.56
CA VAL A 60 10.71 -0.97 -2.74
C VAL A 60 10.80 -1.78 -1.46
N GLY A 61 10.64 -1.13 -0.31
CA GLY A 61 10.32 -1.73 0.97
C GLY A 61 8.83 -1.56 1.28
N VAL A 62 8.25 -2.49 2.02
CA VAL A 62 6.83 -2.42 2.41
C VAL A 62 6.69 -2.61 3.92
N GLU A 63 5.87 -1.75 4.52
CA GLU A 63 5.38 -1.88 5.89
C GLU A 63 3.96 -2.45 5.81
N ALA A 64 3.81 -3.76 5.99
CA ALA A 64 2.55 -4.46 5.72
C ALA A 64 1.75 -4.69 7.01
N GLU A 65 0.75 -3.85 7.23
CA GLU A 65 -0.15 -3.95 8.39
C GLU A 65 -1.28 -4.96 8.14
N PHE A 66 -1.67 -5.70 9.18
CA PHE A 66 -2.79 -6.63 9.14
C PHE A 66 -3.46 -6.77 10.51
N MET A 67 -4.71 -7.22 10.52
CA MET A 67 -5.46 -7.55 11.75
C MET A 67 -5.70 -9.03 11.91
N LEU A 68 -5.69 -9.51 13.15
CA LEU A 68 -6.13 -10.85 13.55
C LEU A 68 -7.50 -10.79 14.22
N LEU A 69 -8.46 -11.54 13.66
CA LEU A 69 -9.86 -11.51 14.05
C LEU A 69 -10.37 -12.92 14.39
N VAL A 70 -11.44 -12.98 15.17
CA VAL A 70 -12.27 -14.17 15.41
C VAL A 70 -13.74 -13.83 15.21
N ARG A 71 -14.61 -14.84 15.18
CA ARG A 71 -16.06 -14.62 15.24
C ARG A 71 -16.54 -14.77 16.68
N ASP A 72 -17.37 -13.83 17.13
CA ASP A 72 -18.06 -13.92 18.42
C ASP A 72 -19.24 -14.90 18.37
N GLU A 73 -19.95 -15.06 19.50
CA GLU A 73 -21.13 -15.94 19.60
C GLU A 73 -22.29 -15.52 18.68
N ALA A 74 -22.35 -14.25 18.29
CA ALA A 74 -23.32 -13.72 17.33
C ALA A 74 -22.85 -13.85 15.86
N GLY A 75 -21.67 -14.42 15.65
CA GLY A 75 -21.05 -14.60 14.34
C GLY A 75 -20.42 -13.33 13.76
N LYS A 76 -20.30 -12.24 14.54
CA LYS A 76 -19.65 -10.99 14.12
C LYS A 76 -18.13 -11.10 14.25
N TYR A 77 -17.41 -10.45 13.35
CA TYR A 77 -15.96 -10.35 13.45
C TYR A 77 -15.55 -9.39 14.57
N VAL A 78 -14.59 -9.80 15.41
CA VAL A 78 -14.03 -9.01 16.50
C VAL A 78 -12.50 -9.24 16.58
N PRO A 79 -11.72 -8.30 17.16
CA PRO A 79 -10.30 -8.52 17.44
C PRO A 79 -10.06 -9.85 18.19
N SER A 80 -9.00 -10.58 17.82
CA SER A 80 -8.77 -11.95 18.31
C SER A 80 -8.39 -12.05 19.79
N ASP A 81 -7.81 -11.00 20.35
CA ASP A 81 -7.40 -10.94 21.76
C ASP A 81 -8.39 -10.07 22.57
N PRO A 82 -9.24 -10.68 23.41
CA PRO A 82 -10.24 -9.94 24.18
C PRO A 82 -9.63 -9.06 25.29
N LEU A 83 -8.35 -9.21 25.61
CA LEU A 83 -7.65 -8.36 26.58
C LEU A 83 -7.04 -7.11 25.92
N ASP A 84 -6.95 -7.10 24.59
CA ASP A 84 -6.48 -5.95 23.84
C ASP A 84 -7.59 -4.91 23.67
N THR A 85 -7.69 -4.04 24.67
CA THR A 85 -8.80 -3.08 24.83
C THR A 85 -8.34 -1.65 25.04
N LEU A 86 -7.02 -1.42 24.96
CA LEU A 86 -6.41 -0.11 25.12
C LEU A 86 -6.92 0.84 24.03
N GLU A 87 -7.17 2.09 24.43
CA GLU A 87 -7.54 3.16 23.50
C GLU A 87 -6.37 3.57 22.58
N LYS A 88 -5.13 3.41 23.07
CA LYS A 88 -3.89 3.65 22.32
C LYS A 88 -3.01 2.41 22.43
N PRO A 89 -3.27 1.38 21.60
CA PRO A 89 -2.65 0.06 21.73
C PRO A 89 -1.25 -0.04 21.13
N CYS A 90 -0.82 0.97 20.37
CA CYS A 90 0.47 0.97 19.67
C CYS A 90 1.64 0.67 20.63
N TYR A 91 2.46 -0.31 20.27
CA TYR A 91 3.59 -0.84 21.04
C TYR A 91 3.24 -1.43 22.41
N ASP A 92 1.98 -1.82 22.66
CA ASP A 92 1.62 -2.51 23.90
C ASP A 92 2.28 -3.89 24.03
N LEU A 93 3.21 -4.00 24.98
CA LEU A 93 4.01 -5.20 25.20
C LEU A 93 3.18 -6.37 25.74
N LEU A 94 2.09 -6.11 26.46
CA LEU A 94 1.26 -7.18 27.01
C LEU A 94 0.49 -7.89 25.90
N THR A 95 -0.10 -7.13 24.98
CA THR A 95 -0.80 -7.67 23.80
C THR A 95 0.16 -8.32 22.83
N LEU A 96 1.30 -7.68 22.55
CA LEU A 96 2.34 -8.31 21.74
C LEU A 96 2.76 -9.65 22.37
N ASN A 97 3.01 -9.70 23.68
CA ASN A 97 3.39 -10.93 24.39
C ASN A 97 2.36 -12.06 24.24
N ARG A 98 1.06 -11.76 24.28
CA ARG A 98 -0.01 -12.77 24.10
C ARG A 98 -0.07 -13.31 22.66
N ASN A 99 0.44 -12.56 21.69
CA ASN A 99 0.47 -12.92 20.27
C ASN A 99 1.86 -13.31 19.75
N LEU A 100 2.88 -13.35 20.62
CA LEU A 100 4.28 -13.58 20.25
C LEU A 100 4.49 -14.91 19.53
N ASP A 101 3.77 -15.96 19.88
CA ASP A 101 3.93 -17.27 19.24
C ASP A 101 3.61 -17.20 17.74
N PHE A 102 2.56 -16.45 17.36
CA PHE A 102 2.21 -16.27 15.96
C PHE A 102 3.18 -15.31 15.25
N MET A 103 3.51 -14.17 15.87
CA MET A 103 4.46 -13.21 15.28
C MET A 103 5.85 -13.84 15.07
N THR A 104 6.34 -14.57 16.08
CA THR A 104 7.63 -15.26 16.01
C THR A 104 7.63 -16.35 14.95
N LEU A 105 6.51 -17.04 14.73
CA LEU A 105 6.40 -18.02 13.65
C LEU A 105 6.59 -17.36 12.28
N LEU A 106 5.87 -16.26 12.02
CA LEU A 106 5.98 -15.51 10.77
C LEU A 106 7.41 -15.01 10.56
N ILE A 107 8.02 -14.41 11.59
CA ILE A 107 9.39 -13.92 11.55
C ILE A 107 10.38 -15.06 11.25
N ARG A 108 10.26 -16.21 11.92
CA ARG A 108 11.14 -17.37 11.68
C ARG A 108 11.06 -17.87 10.25
N TYR A 109 9.85 -17.95 9.69
CA TYR A 109 9.67 -18.34 8.29
C TYR A 109 10.25 -17.31 7.33
N MET A 110 10.08 -16.02 7.59
CA MET A 110 10.71 -14.97 6.78
C MET A 110 12.24 -14.99 6.86
N GLN A 111 12.81 -15.29 8.05
CA GLN A 111 14.26 -15.49 8.22
C GLN A 111 14.76 -16.68 7.40
N GLU A 112 14.05 -17.80 7.45
CA GLU A 112 14.39 -18.98 6.67
C GLU A 112 14.30 -18.74 5.15
N LEU A 113 13.35 -17.92 4.71
CA LEU A 113 13.23 -17.49 3.33
C LEU A 113 14.27 -16.43 2.92
N GLY A 114 15.11 -15.96 3.84
CA GLY A 114 16.17 -14.99 3.59
C GLY A 114 15.65 -13.58 3.30
N TRP A 115 14.57 -13.15 3.97
CA TRP A 115 13.95 -11.84 3.75
C TRP A 115 14.47 -10.75 4.70
N ASP A 116 15.30 -11.11 5.68
CA ASP A 116 15.86 -10.20 6.69
C ASP A 116 14.76 -9.36 7.39
N PRO A 117 13.78 -9.98 8.09
CA PRO A 117 12.83 -9.22 8.92
C PRO A 117 13.56 -8.54 10.07
N TYR A 118 13.30 -7.25 10.29
CA TYR A 118 14.03 -6.43 11.26
C TYR A 118 13.14 -5.78 12.32
N ALA A 119 11.83 -5.71 12.11
CA ALA A 119 10.88 -5.21 13.11
C ALA A 119 9.55 -5.95 13.01
N ASN A 120 8.90 -6.05 14.17
CA ASN A 120 7.51 -6.43 14.33
C ASN A 120 6.97 -5.67 15.53
N ASP A 121 5.75 -5.18 15.40
CA ASP A 121 5.10 -4.42 16.45
C ASP A 121 3.59 -4.66 16.47
N HIS A 122 3.02 -4.31 17.61
CA HIS A 122 1.59 -4.19 17.79
C HIS A 122 1.19 -2.76 17.43
N GLU A 123 0.26 -2.63 16.50
CA GLU A 123 -0.04 -1.36 15.85
C GLU A 123 -1.15 -0.56 16.56
N ASP A 124 -1.55 0.56 15.95
CA ASP A 124 -2.46 1.55 16.55
C ASP A 124 -3.94 1.10 16.69
N ALA A 125 -4.31 -0.10 16.19
CA ALA A 125 -5.59 -0.72 16.47
C ALA A 125 -5.46 -2.07 17.19
N ASN A 126 -6.53 -2.45 17.90
CA ASN A 126 -6.54 -3.71 18.63
C ASN A 126 -6.40 -4.90 17.68
N CYS A 127 -5.47 -5.80 17.99
CA CYS A 127 -5.06 -6.97 17.21
C CYS A 127 -4.56 -6.61 15.82
N GLN A 128 -4.02 -5.39 15.64
CA GLN A 128 -3.30 -4.97 14.45
C GLN A 128 -1.80 -5.19 14.67
N PHE A 129 -1.13 -5.68 13.64
CA PHE A 129 0.30 -5.95 13.67
C PHE A 129 0.94 -5.51 12.35
N GLU A 130 2.20 -5.14 12.45
CA GLU A 130 3.08 -4.85 11.32
C GLU A 130 4.31 -5.76 11.39
N ILE A 131 4.80 -6.20 10.23
CA ILE A 131 6.13 -6.83 10.12
C ILE A 131 6.89 -6.15 8.99
N ASN A 132 8.11 -5.73 9.30
CA ASN A 132 8.97 -5.02 8.36
C ASN A 132 10.19 -5.87 8.01
N TRP A 133 10.53 -5.88 6.72
CA TRP A 133 11.63 -6.65 6.18
C TRP A 133 12.41 -5.87 5.14
N ARG A 134 13.63 -6.34 4.87
CA ARG A 134 14.55 -5.65 3.97
C ARG A 134 13.94 -5.50 2.57
N TYR A 135 14.02 -4.28 2.04
CA TYR A 135 13.60 -3.96 0.69
C TYR A 135 14.33 -4.82 -0.36
N ALA A 136 13.73 -4.90 -1.54
CA ALA A 136 14.33 -5.50 -2.73
C ALA A 136 13.86 -4.75 -3.98
N GLU A 137 14.34 -5.16 -5.15
CA GLU A 137 13.79 -4.69 -6.42
C GLU A 137 12.28 -4.91 -6.47
N ALA A 138 11.55 -3.96 -7.05
CA ALA A 138 10.10 -3.87 -6.93
C ALA A 138 9.35 -5.14 -7.34
N LEU A 139 9.81 -5.87 -8.36
CA LEU A 139 9.21 -7.15 -8.77
C LEU A 139 9.32 -8.20 -7.66
N ARG A 140 10.51 -8.33 -7.05
CA ARG A 140 10.76 -9.25 -5.94
C ARG A 140 9.96 -8.83 -4.71
N THR A 141 9.88 -7.53 -4.42
CA THR A 141 9.03 -7.02 -3.33
C THR A 141 7.56 -7.33 -3.57
N ALA A 142 7.04 -7.17 -4.79
CA ALA A 142 5.66 -7.50 -5.14
C ALA A 142 5.36 -9.01 -5.03
N ASP A 143 6.29 -9.87 -5.48
CA ASP A 143 6.21 -11.32 -5.30
C ASP A 143 6.17 -11.68 -3.80
N ARG A 144 7.09 -11.12 -3.00
CA ARG A 144 7.18 -11.33 -1.54
C ARG A 144 5.93 -10.84 -0.81
N HIS A 145 5.42 -9.65 -1.14
CA HIS A 145 4.22 -9.09 -0.50
C HIS A 145 2.98 -9.94 -0.83
N THR A 146 2.86 -10.42 -2.07
CA THR A 146 1.78 -11.34 -2.47
C THR A 146 1.85 -12.65 -1.68
N PHE A 147 3.05 -13.25 -1.58
CA PHE A 147 3.27 -14.46 -0.78
C PHE A 147 3.04 -14.23 0.72
N PHE A 148 3.48 -13.09 1.26
CA PHE A 148 3.32 -12.73 2.67
C PHE A 148 1.85 -12.72 3.09
N ARG A 149 0.99 -12.03 2.31
CA ARG A 149 -0.45 -11.99 2.60
C ARG A 149 -1.07 -13.38 2.62
N TRP A 150 -0.65 -14.25 1.71
CA TRP A 150 -1.11 -15.63 1.66
C TRP A 150 -0.60 -16.46 2.84
N MET A 151 0.70 -16.38 3.15
CA MET A 151 1.33 -17.05 4.29
C MET A 151 0.65 -16.67 5.61
N VAL A 152 0.44 -15.38 5.86
CA VAL A 152 -0.21 -14.89 7.09
C VAL A 152 -1.63 -15.46 7.20
N LYS A 153 -2.41 -15.46 6.12
CA LYS A 153 -3.78 -16.01 6.10
C LYS A 153 -3.80 -17.51 6.38
N VAL A 154 -2.97 -18.30 5.70
CA VAL A 154 -2.89 -19.75 5.88
C VAL A 154 -2.54 -20.10 7.32
N LEU A 155 -1.49 -19.47 7.87
CA LEU A 155 -1.03 -19.78 9.22
C LEU A 155 -1.98 -19.27 10.32
N ALA A 156 -2.75 -18.22 10.03
CA ALA A 156 -3.83 -17.75 10.90
C ALA A 156 -5.00 -18.73 10.89
N GLU A 157 -5.41 -19.23 9.72
CA GLU A 157 -6.50 -20.21 9.60
C GLU A 157 -6.18 -21.52 10.35
N GLU A 158 -4.94 -22.00 10.30
CA GLU A 158 -4.47 -23.14 11.10
C GLU A 158 -4.65 -22.94 12.62
N ARG A 159 -4.77 -21.69 13.07
CA ARG A 159 -4.97 -21.28 14.47
C ARG A 159 -6.41 -20.83 14.75
N SER A 160 -7.34 -21.10 13.84
CA SER A 160 -8.73 -20.63 13.95
C SER A 160 -8.87 -19.10 14.04
N LEU A 161 -7.88 -18.38 13.49
CA LEU A 161 -7.88 -16.93 13.35
C LEU A 161 -8.20 -16.56 11.91
N LEU A 162 -8.76 -15.37 11.72
CA LEU A 162 -8.85 -14.73 10.41
C LEU A 162 -7.85 -13.58 10.36
N ALA A 163 -6.88 -13.67 9.45
CA ALA A 163 -6.03 -12.53 9.13
C ALA A 163 -6.63 -11.71 7.99
N THR A 164 -6.71 -10.39 8.18
CA THR A 164 -7.20 -9.46 7.15
C THR A 164 -6.25 -8.31 6.92
N PHE A 165 -6.10 -7.95 5.64
CA PHE A 165 -5.37 -6.78 5.14
C PHE A 165 -6.35 -5.72 4.63
N MET A 166 -7.63 -5.84 5.01
CA MET A 166 -8.68 -4.90 4.65
C MET A 166 -8.35 -3.51 5.22
N PRO A 167 -8.47 -2.43 4.44
CA PRO A 167 -7.97 -1.11 4.84
C PRO A 167 -8.62 -0.54 6.11
N LYS A 168 -9.90 -0.82 6.34
CA LYS A 168 -10.66 -0.31 7.50
C LYS A 168 -11.72 -1.33 7.91
N PRO A 169 -11.36 -2.38 8.66
CA PRO A 169 -12.30 -3.44 9.06
C PRO A 169 -13.36 -2.94 10.05
N PHE A 170 -12.99 -2.01 10.92
CA PHE A 170 -13.85 -1.40 11.93
C PHE A 170 -13.83 0.12 11.81
N ASP A 171 -14.98 0.77 11.98
CA ASP A 171 -15.12 2.22 11.86
C ASP A 171 -14.38 2.98 12.98
N ASN A 172 -14.39 2.41 14.18
CA ASN A 172 -13.84 2.99 15.40
C ASN A 172 -12.34 2.74 15.64
N LEU A 173 -11.72 1.81 14.92
CA LEU A 173 -10.31 1.43 15.07
C LEU A 173 -9.44 1.99 13.93
N THR A 174 -8.14 2.16 14.13
CA THR A 174 -7.20 2.55 13.06
C THR A 174 -7.23 1.54 11.89
N GLY A 175 -6.99 2.03 10.68
CA GLY A 175 -6.99 1.20 9.47
C GLY A 175 -5.63 0.58 9.17
N SER A 176 -5.58 -0.37 8.23
CA SER A 176 -4.35 -1.05 7.82
C SER A 176 -3.76 -0.48 6.53
N GLY A 177 -2.51 0.00 6.61
CA GLY A 177 -1.69 0.46 5.50
C GLY A 177 -0.82 -0.63 4.88
N ALA A 178 -0.19 -0.27 3.76
CA ALA A 178 0.94 -1.01 3.18
C ALA A 178 1.99 0.00 2.71
N HIS A 179 2.64 0.73 3.63
CA HIS A 179 3.45 1.90 3.25
C HIS A 179 4.65 1.49 2.38
N TYR A 180 4.86 2.20 1.27
CA TYR A 180 5.92 1.88 0.32
C TYR A 180 7.10 2.83 0.50
N HIS A 181 8.24 2.27 0.90
CA HIS A 181 9.53 2.94 0.94
C HIS A 181 10.23 2.77 -0.41
N MET A 182 10.57 3.86 -1.08
CA MET A 182 11.02 3.86 -2.47
C MET A 182 12.39 4.53 -2.63
N SER A 183 13.24 3.94 -3.46
CA SER A 183 14.53 4.51 -3.87
C SER A 183 14.92 4.05 -5.28
N LEU A 184 15.61 4.92 -6.02
CA LEU A 184 16.28 4.55 -7.26
C LEU A 184 17.77 4.31 -7.01
N TRP A 185 18.31 3.28 -7.65
CA TRP A 185 19.71 2.88 -7.59
C TRP A 185 20.30 2.84 -9.00
N ASP A 186 21.62 2.89 -9.11
CA ASP A 186 22.28 2.60 -10.39
C ASP A 186 22.02 1.15 -10.84
N THR A 187 22.26 0.85 -12.12
CA THR A 187 22.09 -0.49 -12.67
C THR A 187 23.04 -1.54 -12.10
N ALA A 188 24.11 -1.13 -11.42
CA ALA A 188 25.02 -2.03 -10.73
C ALA A 188 24.48 -2.44 -9.34
N GLY A 189 23.50 -1.69 -8.80
CA GLY A 189 22.98 -1.85 -7.45
C GLY A 189 23.96 -1.38 -6.38
N GLU A 190 24.93 -0.53 -6.72
CA GLU A 190 26.01 -0.10 -5.82
C GLU A 190 25.73 1.27 -5.19
N SER A 191 25.12 2.18 -5.95
CA SER A 191 24.81 3.54 -5.48
C SER A 191 23.31 3.80 -5.37
N ASN A 192 22.90 4.33 -4.22
CA ASN A 192 21.56 4.88 -4.03
C ASN A 192 21.50 6.29 -4.62
N LEU A 193 20.82 6.45 -5.74
CA LEU A 193 20.75 7.71 -6.46
C LEU A 193 19.79 8.72 -5.80
N PHE A 194 19.00 8.31 -4.82
CA PHE A 194 18.22 9.23 -4.01
C PHE A 194 19.03 9.85 -2.88
N LEU A 195 20.19 9.28 -2.53
CA LEU A 195 20.98 9.76 -1.41
C LEU A 195 21.79 11.01 -1.80
N ASP A 196 21.64 12.06 -1.00
CA ASP A 196 22.57 13.21 -0.98
C ASP A 196 22.84 13.58 0.47
N GLU A 197 24.05 13.30 0.98
CA GLU A 197 24.41 13.56 2.37
C GLU A 197 24.53 15.06 2.70
N ALA A 198 24.59 15.92 1.69
CA ALA A 198 24.66 17.37 1.88
C ALA A 198 23.29 18.04 2.00
N ASP A 199 22.23 17.39 1.54
CA ASP A 199 20.84 17.88 1.68
C ASP A 199 20.33 17.67 3.10
N GLU A 200 19.54 18.63 3.62
CA GLU A 200 18.99 18.57 4.98
C GLU A 200 18.08 17.35 5.19
N SER A 201 17.36 16.93 4.15
CA SER A 201 16.50 15.75 4.20
C SER A 201 17.22 14.48 3.70
N GLY A 202 18.50 14.59 3.33
CA GLY A 202 19.30 13.48 2.81
C GLY A 202 18.88 13.04 1.40
N LEU A 203 18.25 13.92 0.62
CA LEU A 203 17.68 13.61 -0.69
C LEU A 203 18.36 14.37 -1.82
N SER A 204 18.66 13.65 -2.90
CA SER A 204 19.17 14.25 -4.14
C SER A 204 18.08 15.04 -4.88
N LYS A 205 18.46 15.94 -5.78
CA LYS A 205 17.52 16.64 -6.68
C LYS A 205 16.62 15.66 -7.44
N MET A 206 17.16 14.51 -7.83
CA MET A 206 16.41 13.46 -8.52
C MET A 206 15.33 12.84 -7.62
N ALA A 207 15.61 12.62 -6.33
CA ALA A 207 14.62 12.14 -5.38
C ALA A 207 13.47 13.14 -5.19
N TYR A 208 13.78 14.45 -5.15
CA TYR A 208 12.76 15.49 -5.11
C TYR A 208 11.90 15.51 -6.38
N HIS A 209 12.49 15.36 -7.56
CA HIS A 209 11.71 15.28 -8.81
C HIS A 209 10.85 14.03 -8.90
N PHE A 210 11.37 12.88 -8.47
CA PHE A 210 10.58 11.66 -8.37
C PHE A 210 9.39 11.85 -7.43
N MET A 211 9.60 12.43 -6.26
CA MET A 211 8.54 12.77 -5.32
C MET A 211 7.55 13.77 -5.91
N GLY A 212 8.03 14.75 -6.70
CA GLY A 212 7.18 15.72 -7.41
C GLY A 212 6.19 15.04 -8.34
N GLY A 213 6.66 14.05 -9.12
CA GLY A 213 5.78 13.23 -9.95
C GLY A 213 4.75 12.42 -9.13
N ILE A 214 5.16 11.81 -8.01
CA ILE A 214 4.22 11.10 -7.11
C ILE A 214 3.10 12.03 -6.60
N LEU A 215 3.44 13.28 -6.26
CA LEU A 215 2.48 14.27 -5.79
C LEU A 215 1.56 14.78 -6.91
N ASP A 216 2.10 15.02 -8.10
CA ASP A 216 1.33 15.47 -9.27
C ASP A 216 0.27 14.44 -9.68
N HIS A 217 0.66 13.15 -9.66
CA HIS A 217 -0.21 12.02 -10.01
C HIS A 217 -1.01 11.45 -8.83
N ALA A 218 -0.93 12.03 -7.63
CA ALA A 218 -1.43 11.44 -6.38
C ALA A 218 -2.91 11.01 -6.43
N ARG A 219 -3.75 11.80 -7.09
CA ARG A 219 -5.19 11.53 -7.18
C ARG A 219 -5.51 10.36 -8.09
N GLY A 220 -4.82 10.23 -9.23
CA GLY A 220 -4.95 9.07 -10.12
C GLY A 220 -4.34 7.81 -9.50
N LEU A 221 -3.17 7.95 -8.86
CA LEU A 221 -2.51 6.86 -8.13
C LEU A 221 -3.40 6.23 -7.06
N SER A 222 -4.26 7.03 -6.43
CA SER A 222 -5.17 6.58 -5.36
C SER A 222 -6.10 5.45 -5.82
N ALA A 223 -6.54 5.42 -7.08
CA ALA A 223 -7.40 4.36 -7.57
C ALA A 223 -6.73 2.98 -7.52
N VAL A 224 -5.40 2.93 -7.66
CA VAL A 224 -4.60 1.69 -7.67
C VAL A 224 -4.00 1.39 -6.29
N ALA A 225 -3.55 2.43 -5.58
CA ALA A 225 -2.96 2.33 -4.25
C ALA A 225 -3.99 2.05 -3.14
N ALA A 226 -5.22 2.52 -3.33
CA ALA A 226 -6.36 2.39 -2.43
C ALA A 226 -7.58 1.86 -3.21
N PRO A 227 -7.57 0.57 -3.61
CA PRO A 227 -8.39 0.09 -4.72
C PRO A 227 -9.80 -0.35 -4.32
N LEU A 228 -10.19 -0.23 -3.04
CA LEU A 228 -11.50 -0.66 -2.56
C LEU A 228 -12.36 0.52 -2.15
N VAL A 229 -13.68 0.36 -2.18
CA VAL A 229 -14.59 1.33 -1.51
C VAL A 229 -14.25 1.52 -0.03
N ASN A 230 -13.73 0.46 0.61
CA ASN A 230 -13.29 0.46 2.02
C ASN A 230 -11.98 1.26 2.24
N SER A 231 -11.10 1.34 1.23
CA SER A 231 -9.87 2.13 1.30
C SER A 231 -10.13 3.59 1.66
N TYR A 232 -11.20 4.16 1.11
CA TYR A 232 -11.59 5.55 1.36
C TYR A 232 -12.28 5.76 2.71
N LYS A 233 -12.51 4.70 3.50
CA LYS A 233 -12.87 4.80 4.92
C LYS A 233 -11.63 4.86 5.82
N ARG A 234 -10.46 4.46 5.30
CA ARG A 234 -9.15 4.70 5.93
C ARG A 234 -8.66 6.11 5.65
N LEU A 235 -8.77 6.58 4.40
CA LEU A 235 -8.33 7.91 3.95
C LEU A 235 -9.33 9.03 4.32
N VAL A 236 -9.70 9.16 5.59
CA VAL A 236 -10.67 10.15 6.07
C VAL A 236 -10.06 11.13 7.07
N ARG A 237 -10.59 12.37 7.09
CA ARG A 237 -10.21 13.43 8.02
C ARG A 237 -10.76 13.24 9.46
N GLY A 238 -11.32 12.06 9.76
CA GLY A 238 -11.89 11.72 11.07
C GLY A 238 -10.91 10.93 11.93
N ALA A 239 -10.75 11.32 13.20
CA ALA A 239 -9.94 10.56 14.14
C ALA A 239 -10.65 9.22 14.51
N PRO A 240 -9.95 8.07 14.46
CA PRO A 240 -10.39 6.86 15.13
C PRO A 240 -10.30 7.07 16.65
N ARG A 241 -10.72 6.07 17.43
CA ARG A 241 -10.72 6.13 18.88
C ARG A 241 -9.34 6.49 19.49
N SER A 242 -8.23 6.09 18.85
CA SER A 242 -6.87 6.41 19.31
C SER A 242 -6.48 7.91 19.20
N GLY A 243 -7.29 8.71 18.48
CA GLY A 243 -7.16 10.17 18.40
C GLY A 243 -6.52 10.71 17.12
N ALA A 244 -5.87 9.87 16.30
CA ALA A 244 -5.37 10.24 14.97
C ALA A 244 -5.50 9.06 14.01
N SER A 245 -5.95 9.31 12.77
CA SER A 245 -6.13 8.22 11.79
C SER A 245 -4.82 7.69 11.24
N TRP A 246 -3.74 8.50 11.35
CA TRP A 246 -2.41 8.28 10.78
C TRP A 246 -2.38 8.05 9.25
N ALA A 247 -3.54 8.04 8.59
CA ALA A 247 -3.72 7.85 7.17
C ALA A 247 -3.65 9.20 6.44
N PRO A 248 -2.94 9.28 5.32
CA PRO A 248 -2.78 10.55 4.62
C PRO A 248 -4.08 10.97 3.93
N VAL A 249 -4.37 12.26 3.95
CA VAL A 249 -5.50 12.87 3.22
C VAL A 249 -5.07 14.09 2.40
N TYR A 250 -3.83 14.53 2.56
CA TYR A 250 -3.26 15.72 1.93
C TYR A 250 -2.14 15.32 0.98
N VAL A 251 -2.21 15.80 -0.25
CA VAL A 251 -1.18 15.63 -1.29
C VAL A 251 -0.06 16.61 -1.02
N THR A 252 0.94 16.16 -0.28
CA THR A 252 2.07 16.96 0.22
C THR A 252 3.10 16.01 0.85
N TYR A 253 4.30 16.53 1.09
CA TYR A 253 5.38 15.80 1.72
C TYR A 253 5.95 16.52 2.94
N GLY A 254 6.59 15.77 3.83
CA GLY A 254 7.28 16.28 5.00
C GLY A 254 8.35 15.32 5.51
N GLY A 255 9.08 15.71 6.55
CA GLY A 255 10.05 14.85 7.23
C GLY A 255 9.34 13.75 8.03
N SER A 256 9.47 13.77 9.36
CA SER A 256 8.78 12.83 10.27
C SER A 256 7.32 13.22 10.54
N ASN A 257 6.60 13.71 9.53
CA ASN A 257 5.23 14.21 9.66
C ASN A 257 4.22 13.19 9.10
N ARG A 258 3.48 12.52 10.01
CA ARG A 258 2.50 11.46 9.65
C ARG A 258 1.17 12.00 9.10
N THR A 259 1.02 13.32 8.96
CA THR A 259 -0.16 13.94 8.32
C THR A 259 -0.02 14.07 6.80
N GLN A 260 1.19 13.85 6.29
CA GLN A 260 1.55 14.00 4.88
C GLN A 260 1.33 12.69 4.11
N MET A 261 1.03 12.77 2.82
CA MET A 261 1.00 11.60 1.93
C MET A 261 2.36 10.96 1.79
N VAL A 262 3.39 11.78 1.52
CA VAL A 262 4.76 11.32 1.38
C VAL A 262 5.59 11.76 2.59
N ARG A 263 6.33 10.82 3.18
CA ARG A 263 7.31 11.09 4.24
C ARG A 263 8.73 10.92 3.72
N ILE A 264 9.66 11.62 4.35
CA ILE A 264 11.09 11.36 4.23
C ILE A 264 11.53 10.70 5.54
N PRO A 265 11.47 9.36 5.66
CA PRO A 265 11.74 8.66 6.91
C PRO A 265 13.24 8.61 7.25
N GLY A 266 14.10 8.93 6.29
CA GLY A 266 15.55 8.98 6.41
C GLY A 266 16.21 9.23 5.06
N ALA A 267 17.51 9.48 5.07
CA ALA A 267 18.27 9.80 3.87
C ALA A 267 18.14 8.71 2.78
N GLY A 268 18.10 9.13 1.52
CA GLY A 268 18.09 8.25 0.35
C GLY A 268 16.80 7.46 0.09
N ARG A 269 15.67 7.79 0.72
CA ARG A 269 14.37 7.18 0.40
C ARG A 269 13.18 8.08 0.74
N ILE A 270 12.06 7.82 0.06
CA ILE A 270 10.76 8.41 0.37
C ILE A 270 9.76 7.32 0.74
N GLU A 271 8.74 7.64 1.53
CA GLU A 271 7.69 6.73 1.99
C GLU A 271 6.34 7.25 1.51
N ASN A 272 5.64 6.51 0.65
CA ASN A 272 4.25 6.82 0.32
C ASN A 272 3.31 6.02 1.23
N ARG A 273 2.47 6.74 1.97
CA ARG A 273 1.56 6.18 2.99
C ARG A 273 0.15 5.91 2.47
N CYS A 274 -0.16 6.28 1.23
CA CYS A 274 -1.52 6.16 0.70
C CYS A 274 -1.90 4.70 0.39
N ILE A 275 -0.91 3.85 0.07
CA ILE A 275 -1.09 2.44 -0.25
C ILE A 275 -1.67 1.69 0.96
N ASP A 276 -2.67 0.85 0.73
CA ASP A 276 -3.21 -0.06 1.73
C ASP A 276 -3.03 -1.54 1.39
N GLY A 277 -3.31 -2.41 2.36
CA GLY A 277 -3.12 -3.86 2.25
C GLY A 277 -3.99 -4.53 1.17
N ALA A 278 -4.96 -3.84 0.58
CA ALA A 278 -5.79 -4.35 -0.52
C ALA A 278 -5.19 -4.09 -1.91
N ALA A 279 -4.21 -3.19 -2.02
CA ALA A 279 -3.52 -2.91 -3.28
C ALA A 279 -3.00 -4.20 -3.95
N ASN A 280 -3.05 -4.22 -5.29
CA ASN A 280 -2.28 -5.19 -6.06
C ASN A 280 -0.81 -4.75 -6.03
N PRO A 281 0.12 -5.52 -5.41
CA PRO A 281 1.49 -5.05 -5.21
C PRO A 281 2.22 -4.71 -6.50
N TYR A 282 1.91 -5.44 -7.59
CA TYR A 282 2.53 -5.22 -8.89
C TYR A 282 2.06 -3.91 -9.52
N LEU A 283 0.74 -3.69 -9.55
CA LEU A 283 0.17 -2.46 -10.12
C LEU A 283 0.60 -1.24 -9.30
N ALA A 284 0.58 -1.33 -7.96
CA ALA A 284 1.03 -0.27 -7.08
C ALA A 284 2.49 0.12 -7.37
N CYS A 285 3.40 -0.85 -7.48
CA CYS A 285 4.78 -0.57 -7.88
C CYS A 285 4.87 0.06 -9.28
N ALA A 286 4.07 -0.42 -10.25
CA ALA A 286 4.11 0.05 -11.63
C ALA A 286 3.70 1.52 -11.74
N VAL A 287 2.59 1.90 -11.12
CA VAL A 287 2.09 3.28 -11.17
C VAL A 287 2.97 4.24 -10.37
N MET A 288 3.52 3.81 -9.24
CA MET A 288 4.46 4.63 -8.46
C MET A 288 5.76 4.87 -9.24
N LEU A 289 6.30 3.83 -9.89
CA LEU A 289 7.49 4.00 -10.73
C LEU A 289 7.20 4.94 -11.90
N ALA A 290 6.08 4.77 -12.60
CA ALA A 290 5.71 5.61 -13.73
C ALA A 290 5.56 7.08 -13.35
N ALA A 291 4.81 7.39 -12.29
CA ALA A 291 4.64 8.74 -11.79
C ALA A 291 5.97 9.37 -11.38
N GLY A 292 6.82 8.61 -10.68
CA GLY A 292 8.12 9.13 -10.26
C GLY A 292 9.10 9.35 -11.42
N LEU A 293 9.10 8.48 -12.44
CA LEU A 293 9.91 8.69 -13.65
C LEU A 293 9.43 9.91 -14.44
N ASP A 294 8.12 10.12 -14.56
CA ASP A 294 7.56 11.31 -15.19
C ASP A 294 8.00 12.59 -14.48
N GLY A 295 7.98 12.59 -13.14
CA GLY A 295 8.51 13.68 -12.33
C GLY A 295 9.99 13.97 -12.58
N ILE A 296 10.82 12.93 -12.74
CA ILE A 296 12.23 13.07 -13.12
C ILE A 296 12.39 13.69 -14.51
N GLU A 297 11.63 13.19 -15.50
CA GLU A 297 11.71 13.66 -16.89
C GLU A 297 11.27 15.12 -17.05
N LYS A 298 10.28 15.55 -16.28
CA LYS A 298 9.74 16.93 -16.29
C LYS A 298 10.45 17.87 -15.30
N GLU A 299 11.37 17.35 -14.49
CA GLU A 299 11.96 18.05 -13.35
C GLU A 299 10.90 18.66 -12.42
N THR A 300 9.81 17.92 -12.18
CA THR A 300 8.66 18.40 -11.40
C THR A 300 9.08 18.81 -9.99
N ASP A 301 8.70 20.02 -9.57
CA ASP A 301 8.95 20.53 -8.22
C ASP A 301 7.89 19.94 -7.26
N PRO A 302 8.28 19.20 -6.20
CA PRO A 302 7.33 18.68 -5.21
C PRO A 302 6.71 19.78 -4.33
N GLY A 303 7.13 21.04 -4.50
CA GLY A 303 6.68 22.17 -3.73
C GLY A 303 7.40 22.28 -2.39
N LEU A 304 6.82 23.04 -1.46
CA LEU A 304 7.45 23.27 -0.16
C LEU A 304 7.20 22.09 0.79
N ARG A 305 8.29 21.62 1.41
CA ARG A 305 8.24 20.67 2.53
C ARG A 305 7.35 21.22 3.65
N ASN A 306 6.48 20.37 4.18
CA ASN A 306 5.49 20.76 5.19
C ASN A 306 5.83 20.19 6.58
N GLU A 307 5.91 21.08 7.57
CA GLU A 307 6.21 20.74 8.97
C GLU A 307 4.98 20.79 9.89
N ASP A 308 3.85 21.32 9.41
CA ASP A 308 2.67 21.55 10.24
C ASP A 308 1.83 20.27 10.44
N ASN A 309 1.11 20.19 11.56
CA ASN A 309 0.04 19.21 11.73
C ASN A 309 -1.18 19.61 10.86
N LEU A 310 -1.30 19.05 9.67
CA LEU A 310 -2.34 19.46 8.72
C LEU A 310 -3.76 19.12 9.15
N TYR A 311 -3.96 18.30 10.17
CA TYR A 311 -5.29 18.10 10.75
C TYR A 311 -5.81 19.34 11.49
N GLU A 312 -4.92 20.21 11.95
CA GLU A 312 -5.25 21.44 12.68
C GLU A 312 -5.31 22.68 11.78
N VAL A 313 -4.81 22.58 10.54
CA VAL A 313 -4.77 23.70 9.60
C VAL A 313 -6.15 23.90 8.93
N PRO A 314 -6.75 25.10 9.01
CA PRO A 314 -8.03 25.37 8.38
C PRO A 314 -7.99 25.21 6.86
N GLU A 315 -9.07 24.69 6.27
CA GLU A 315 -9.12 24.41 4.84
C GLU A 315 -8.85 25.62 3.94
N ARG A 316 -9.26 26.83 4.37
CA ARG A 316 -8.97 28.07 3.65
C ARG A 316 -7.46 28.27 3.48
N GLU A 317 -6.69 27.97 4.51
CA GLU A 317 -5.24 28.11 4.50
C GLU A 317 -4.57 27.01 3.66
N LEU A 318 -5.06 25.77 3.75
CA LEU A 318 -4.59 24.68 2.87
C LEU A 318 -4.73 25.04 1.38
N ARG A 319 -5.87 25.63 0.99
CA ARG A 319 -6.09 26.11 -0.39
C ARG A 319 -5.13 27.24 -0.77
N GLN A 320 -4.81 28.16 0.15
CA GLN A 320 -3.84 29.23 -0.09
C GLN A 320 -2.42 28.68 -0.30
N ARG A 321 -2.09 27.55 0.33
CA ARG A 321 -0.82 26.84 0.17
C ARG A 321 -0.82 25.88 -1.03
N ASN A 322 -1.88 25.86 -1.83
CA ASN A 322 -2.09 24.91 -2.93
C ASN A 322 -2.01 23.43 -2.50
N ILE A 323 -2.37 23.13 -1.26
CA ILE A 323 -2.40 21.75 -0.75
C ILE A 323 -3.73 21.13 -1.15
N HIS A 324 -3.63 20.06 -1.94
CA HIS A 324 -4.77 19.33 -2.46
C HIS A 324 -5.12 18.13 -1.57
N PHE A 325 -6.37 17.69 -1.68
CA PHE A 325 -6.85 16.47 -1.04
C PHE A 325 -6.66 15.26 -1.95
N LEU A 326 -6.40 14.11 -1.32
CA LEU A 326 -6.61 12.82 -1.94
C LEU A 326 -8.11 12.60 -2.20
N PRO A 327 -8.48 11.77 -3.20
CA PRO A 327 -9.88 11.46 -3.47
C PRO A 327 -10.56 10.89 -2.23
N SER A 328 -11.83 11.26 -2.06
CA SER A 328 -12.66 10.86 -0.91
C SER A 328 -13.48 9.60 -1.17
N THR A 329 -13.51 9.13 -2.42
CA THR A 329 -14.25 7.94 -2.85
C THR A 329 -13.52 7.20 -3.96
N LEU A 330 -13.80 5.90 -4.12
CA LEU A 330 -13.26 5.09 -5.22
C LEU A 330 -13.66 5.66 -6.58
N ARG A 331 -14.89 6.16 -6.71
CA ARG A 331 -15.36 6.81 -7.93
C ARG A 331 -14.51 8.02 -8.31
N GLU A 332 -14.30 8.93 -7.35
CA GLU A 332 -13.50 10.13 -7.59
C GLU A 332 -12.07 9.76 -8.00
N ALA A 333 -11.46 8.77 -7.34
CA ALA A 333 -10.14 8.29 -7.73
C ALA A 333 -10.11 7.71 -9.16
N CYS A 334 -11.15 6.97 -9.55
CA CYS A 334 -11.27 6.45 -10.92
C CYS A 334 -11.39 7.58 -11.96
N ASP A 335 -12.14 8.65 -11.65
CA ASP A 335 -12.25 9.82 -12.53
C ASP A 335 -10.89 10.52 -12.71
N TRP A 336 -10.07 10.58 -11.64
CA TRP A 336 -8.70 11.09 -11.72
C TRP A 336 -7.76 10.17 -12.51
N LEU A 337 -7.86 8.85 -12.31
CA LEU A 337 -7.07 7.88 -13.09
C LEU A 337 -7.43 7.91 -14.58
N GLU A 338 -8.71 8.07 -14.90
CA GLU A 338 -9.19 8.16 -16.29
C GLU A 338 -8.60 9.37 -17.04
N GLY A 339 -8.35 10.48 -16.33
CA GLY A 339 -7.73 11.68 -16.89
C GLY A 339 -6.20 11.70 -16.85
N ASP A 340 -5.55 10.67 -16.31
CA ASP A 340 -4.10 10.63 -16.12
C ASP A 340 -3.41 9.75 -17.18
N GLU A 341 -2.95 10.38 -18.27
CA GLU A 341 -2.34 9.68 -19.40
C GLU A 341 -1.09 8.88 -19.01
N VAL A 342 -0.25 9.42 -18.12
CA VAL A 342 0.99 8.75 -17.67
C VAL A 342 0.67 7.44 -16.96
N LEU A 343 -0.30 7.48 -16.04
CA LEU A 343 -0.69 6.28 -15.31
C LEU A 343 -1.42 5.26 -16.19
N ARG A 344 -2.27 5.74 -17.10
CA ARG A 344 -2.98 4.87 -18.07
C ARG A 344 -2.02 4.17 -19.01
N GLU A 345 -1.03 4.88 -19.55
CA GLU A 345 0.02 4.30 -20.38
C GLU A 345 0.85 3.29 -19.59
N ALA A 346 1.17 3.60 -18.33
CA ALA A 346 1.96 2.71 -17.48
C ALA A 346 1.27 1.37 -17.20
N LEU A 347 -0.05 1.41 -17.01
CA LEU A 347 -0.91 0.24 -16.86
C LEU A 347 -1.17 -0.50 -18.18
N GLY A 348 -1.02 0.20 -19.31
CA GLY A 348 -1.55 -0.19 -20.62
C GLY A 348 -2.99 0.29 -20.78
N ALA A 349 -3.26 1.10 -21.81
CA ALA A 349 -4.51 1.84 -21.95
C ALA A 349 -5.77 0.96 -21.85
N GLU A 350 -5.80 -0.17 -22.55
CA GLU A 350 -6.94 -1.11 -22.50
C GLU A 350 -7.13 -1.74 -21.11
N TYR A 351 -6.02 -2.06 -20.42
CA TYR A 351 -6.11 -2.58 -19.06
C TYR A 351 -6.57 -1.51 -18.08
N ALA A 352 -6.13 -0.26 -18.25
CA ALA A 352 -6.56 0.86 -17.43
C ALA A 352 -8.07 1.10 -17.58
N ASP A 353 -8.61 1.07 -18.81
CA ASP A 353 -10.05 1.19 -19.08
C ASP A 353 -10.83 0.05 -18.40
N TYR A 354 -10.39 -1.20 -18.61
CA TYR A 354 -10.98 -2.36 -17.94
C TYR A 354 -10.95 -2.25 -16.41
N TYR A 355 -9.81 -1.83 -15.85
CA TYR A 355 -9.64 -1.66 -14.40
C TYR A 355 -10.61 -0.61 -13.85
N ILE A 356 -10.69 0.56 -14.50
CA ILE A 356 -11.60 1.65 -14.13
C ILE A 356 -13.04 1.17 -14.16
N ASP A 357 -13.45 0.45 -15.19
CA ASP A 357 -14.81 -0.08 -15.32
C ASP A 357 -15.17 -1.05 -14.19
N CYS A 358 -14.27 -1.99 -13.87
CA CYS A 358 -14.45 -2.91 -12.73
C CYS A 358 -14.58 -2.15 -11.40
N LYS A 359 -13.78 -1.10 -11.18
CA LYS A 359 -13.81 -0.31 -9.95
C LYS A 359 -15.04 0.60 -9.84
N ARG A 360 -15.51 1.13 -10.97
CA ARG A 360 -16.79 1.86 -11.03
C ARG A 360 -17.98 0.93 -10.77
N GLU A 361 -17.92 -0.32 -11.21
CA GLU A 361 -18.94 -1.32 -10.89
C GLU A 361 -18.96 -1.66 -9.39
N GLU A 362 -17.80 -1.92 -8.77
CA GLU A 362 -17.68 -2.13 -7.32
C GLU A 362 -18.27 -0.94 -6.53
N TRP A 363 -17.92 0.29 -6.94
CA TRP A 363 -18.48 1.49 -6.34
C TRP A 363 -20.00 1.57 -6.48
N ARG A 364 -20.54 1.25 -7.66
CA ARG A 364 -21.98 1.31 -7.94
C ARG A 364 -22.75 0.31 -7.08
N ASP A 365 -22.24 -0.91 -6.95
CA ASP A 365 -22.84 -1.94 -6.08
C ASP A 365 -22.89 -1.47 -4.62
N TYR A 366 -21.76 -0.97 -4.10
CA TYR A 366 -21.72 -0.37 -2.77
C TYR A 366 -22.70 0.80 -2.60
N HIS A 367 -22.75 1.73 -3.56
CA HIS A 367 -23.61 2.91 -3.48
C HIS A 367 -25.11 2.58 -3.55
N GLN A 368 -25.48 1.47 -4.17
CA GLN A 368 -26.86 1.00 -4.25
C GLN A 368 -27.31 0.23 -2.99
N SER A 369 -26.37 -0.12 -2.10
CA SER A 369 -26.69 -0.81 -0.85
C SER A 369 -27.30 0.13 0.19
N VAL A 370 -28.35 -0.33 0.90
CA VAL A 370 -28.95 0.40 2.03
C VAL A 370 -28.49 -0.22 3.35
N THR A 371 -27.71 0.55 4.10
CA THR A 371 -27.05 0.13 5.33
C THR A 371 -27.90 0.32 6.58
N ASP A 372 -27.51 -0.32 7.70
CA ASP A 372 -28.15 -0.09 8.99
C ASP A 372 -28.01 1.36 9.46
N TRP A 373 -26.87 2.02 9.16
CA TRP A 373 -26.66 3.43 9.48
C TRP A 373 -27.74 4.33 8.87
N GLU A 374 -28.14 4.07 7.63
CA GLU A 374 -29.20 4.82 6.96
C GLU A 374 -30.57 4.52 7.59
N ARG A 375 -30.86 3.24 7.86
CA ARG A 375 -32.12 2.83 8.49
C ARG A 375 -32.30 3.45 9.87
N ASP A 376 -31.28 3.34 10.71
CA ASP A 376 -31.29 3.86 12.09
C ASP A 376 -31.46 5.38 12.13
N ARG A 377 -30.93 6.10 11.13
CA ARG A 377 -30.98 7.55 11.07
C ARG A 377 -32.25 8.10 10.42
N TYR A 378 -32.74 7.46 9.38
CA TYR A 378 -33.79 8.04 8.53
C TYR A 378 -35.19 7.48 8.82
N LEU A 379 -35.35 6.19 9.15
CA LEU A 379 -36.67 5.60 9.44
C LEU A 379 -37.41 6.24 10.63
N PRO A 380 -36.73 6.71 11.70
CA PRO A 380 -37.46 7.37 12.79
C PRO A 380 -37.93 8.80 12.45
N ILE A 381 -37.40 9.41 11.38
CA ILE A 381 -37.63 10.82 11.03
C ILE A 381 -38.63 10.96 9.88
N TYR A 382 -38.49 10.11 8.85
CA TYR A 382 -39.30 10.10 7.64
C TYR A 382 -40.09 8.79 7.56
#